data_AF-A0A2M9LF44-F1
#
_entry.id   AF-A0A2M9LF44-F1
#
_cell.length_a   1.000
_cell.length_b   1.000
_cell.length_c   1.000
_cell.angle_alpha   90.00
_cell.angle_beta   90.00
_cell.angle_gamma   90.00
#
_symmetry.space_group_name_H-M   'P 1'
#
loop_
_entity.id
_entity.type
_entity.pdbx_description
1 polymer ?
#
loop_
_entity_poly.entity_id
_entity_poly.type
_entity_poly.pdbx_seq_one_letter_code
_entity_poly.pdbx_strand_id
1 'polypeptide(L)' 'MVLLDSHLAGCVSAALTGPLDRRRREALHHGIAAVHRILPALADDAEACDYFTRLRELAVLAVERQSPEGASRQGS' A
#
# COMPACT_ATOMS: atom_id res chain seq x y z
N MET A 1 11.11 -12.06 6.04
CA MET A 1 10.53 -10.76 5.61
C MET A 1 10.36 -10.62 4.09
N VAL A 2 11.03 -11.42 3.26
CA VAL A 2 10.97 -11.35 1.78
C VAL A 2 9.56 -11.56 1.18
N LEU A 3 8.73 -12.40 1.80
CA LEU A 3 7.37 -12.69 1.32
C LEU A 3 6.38 -11.52 1.48
N LEU A 4 6.51 -10.74 2.55
CA LEU A 4 5.64 -9.58 2.79
C LEU A 4 6.02 -8.44 1.84
N ASP A 5 7.31 -8.26 1.63
CA ASP A 5 7.90 -7.31 0.69
C ASP A 5 7.43 -7.56 -0.75
N SER A 6 7.54 -8.81 -1.22
CA SER A 6 7.12 -9.22 -2.57
C SER A 6 5.61 -9.00 -2.79
N HIS A 7 4.79 -9.24 -1.77
CA HIS A 7 3.34 -9.07 -1.86
C HIS A 7 2.94 -7.59 -1.94
N LEU A 8 3.56 -6.73 -1.13
CA LEU A 8 3.30 -5.30 -1.13
C LEU A 8 3.85 -4.62 -2.39
N ALA A 9 5.08 -4.94 -2.80
CA ALA A 9 5.66 -4.42 -4.04
C ALA A 9 4.79 -4.77 -5.26
N GLY A 10 4.26 -6.00 -5.31
CA GLY A 10 3.33 -6.44 -6.35
C GLY A 10 2.00 -5.66 -6.33
N CYS A 11 1.44 -5.40 -5.15
CA CYS A 11 0.19 -4.64 -5.02
C CYS A 11 0.38 -3.15 -5.36
N VAL A 12 1.50 -2.53 -4.94
CA VAL A 12 1.84 -1.14 -5.25
C VAL A 12 2.11 -0.97 -6.75
N SER A 13 2.87 -1.87 -7.37
CA SER A 13 3.10 -1.85 -8.81
C SER A 13 1.80 -2.00 -9.62
N ALA A 14 0.91 -2.89 -9.19
CA ALA A 14 -0.41 -3.06 -9.81
C ALA A 14 -1.32 -1.83 -9.64
N ALA A 15 -1.19 -1.10 -8.53
CA ALA A 15 -1.95 0.12 -8.29
C ALA A 15 -1.48 1.30 -9.16
N LEU A 16 -0.19 1.32 -9.50
CA LEU A 16 0.42 2.32 -10.38
C LEU A 16 0.09 2.09 -11.86
N THR A 17 -0.26 0.86 -12.25
CA THR A 17 -0.50 0.47 -13.66
C THR A 17 -1.97 0.57 -14.11
N GLY A 18 -2.94 0.73 -13.21
CA GLY A 18 -4.33 0.91 -13.61
C GLY A 18 -5.36 0.73 -12.49
N PRO A 19 -6.67 0.72 -12.84
CA PRO A 19 -7.74 0.49 -11.87
C PRO A 19 -7.56 -0.87 -11.19
N LEU A 20 -7.58 -0.89 -9.86
CA LEU A 20 -7.49 -2.13 -9.10
C LEU A 20 -8.85 -2.84 -9.10
N ASP A 21 -8.86 -4.14 -9.41
CA ASP A 21 -10.05 -4.97 -9.20
C ASP A 21 -10.37 -5.10 -7.70
N ARG A 22 -11.62 -5.45 -7.37
CA ARG A 22 -12.07 -5.59 -5.97
C ARG A 22 -11.16 -6.50 -5.13
N ARG A 23 -10.72 -7.63 -5.70
CA ARG A 23 -9.77 -8.55 -5.05
C ARG A 23 -8.41 -7.91 -4.76
N ARG A 24 -7.91 -7.06 -5.66
CA ARG A 24 -6.63 -6.35 -5.47
C ARG A 24 -6.78 -5.25 -4.42
N ARG A 25 -7.92 -4.56 -4.37
CA ARG A 25 -8.24 -3.62 -3.27
C ARG A 25 -8.29 -4.33 -1.91
N GLU A 26 -8.97 -5.47 -1.82
CA GLU A 26 -9.02 -6.27 -0.59
C GLU A 26 -7.62 -6.73 -0.15
N ALA A 27 -6.80 -7.22 -1.08
CA ALA A 27 -5.42 -7.60 -0.81
C ALA A 27 -4.57 -6.41 -0.33
N LEU A 28 -4.74 -5.24 -0.94
CA LEU A 28 -4.04 -4.01 -0.54
C LEU A 28 -4.44 -3.56 0.88
N HIS A 29 -5.73 -3.58 1.22
CA HIS A 29 -6.21 -3.31 2.58
C HIS A 29 -5.64 -4.30 3.59
N HIS A 30 -5.60 -5.59 3.24
CA HIS A 30 -5.01 -6.62 4.11
C HIS A 30 -3.50 -6.40 4.30
N GLY A 31 -2.80 -6.01 3.23
CA GLY A 31 -1.39 -5.64 3.25
C GLY A 31 -1.11 -4.44 4.17
N ILE A 32 -1.91 -3.37 4.08
CA ILE A 32 -1.81 -2.20 4.96
C ILE A 32 -1.99 -2.60 6.43
N ALA A 33 -3.00 -3.43 6.73
CA ALA A 33 -3.24 -3.90 8.09
C ALA A 33 -2.10 -4.78 8.62
N ALA A 34 -1.50 -5.61 7.76
CA ALA A 34 -0.34 -6.42 8.12
C ALA A 34 0.89 -5.54 8.42
N VAL A 35 1.18 -4.53 7.59
CA VAL A 35 2.27 -3.57 7.83
C VAL A 35 2.08 -2.83 9.15
N HIS A 36 0.87 -2.37 9.44
CA HIS A 36 0.58 -1.68 10.69
C HIS A 36 0.86 -2.55 11.93
N ARG A 37 0.64 -3.87 11.84
CA ARG A 37 0.93 -4.81 12.93
C ARG A 37 2.42 -5.11 13.10
N ILE A 38 3.19 -5.12 12.00
CA ILE A 38 4.61 -5.45 12.06
C ILE A 38 5.51 -4.24 12.34
N LEU A 39 5.06 -3.02 12.08
CA LEU A 39 5.85 -1.79 12.33
C LEU A 39 6.41 -1.69 13.76
N PRO A 40 5.64 -1.97 14.83
CA PRO A 40 6.19 -1.98 16.19
C PRO A 40 7.28 -3.02 16.42
N ALA A 41 7.23 -4.14 15.71
CA ALA A 41 8.24 -5.20 15.79
C ALA A 41 9.51 -4.87 14.99
N LEU A 42 9.48 -3.81 14.17
CA LEU A 42 10.62 -3.29 13.41
C LEU A 42 11.21 -2.03 14.04
N ALA A 43 10.78 -1.65 15.26
CA ALA A 43 11.25 -0.43 15.91
C ALA A 43 12.77 -0.40 16.13
N ASP A 44 13.41 -1.57 16.27
CA ASP A 44 14.87 -1.70 16.41
C ASP A 44 15.63 -1.61 15.07
N ASP A 45 14.93 -1.62 13.93
CA ASP A 45 15.49 -1.50 12.59
C ASP A 45 14.91 -0.26 11.90
N ALA A 46 15.62 0.87 12.06
CA ALA A 46 15.19 2.16 11.53
C ALA A 46 15.03 2.16 10.00
N GLU A 47 15.87 1.43 9.27
CA GLU A 47 15.79 1.34 7.81
C GLU A 47 14.55 0.56 7.38
N ALA A 48 14.29 -0.60 8.00
CA ALA A 48 13.09 -1.36 7.74
C ALA A 48 11.83 -0.58 8.15
N CYS A 49 11.85 0.09 9.30
CA CYS A 49 10.74 0.90 9.78
C CYS A 49 10.38 2.03 8.80
N ASP A 50 11.38 2.76 8.31
CA ASP A 50 11.18 3.82 7.31
C ASP A 50 10.66 3.26 5.99
N TYR A 51 11.22 2.14 5.52
CA TYR A 51 10.78 1.48 4.30
C TYR A 51 9.31 1.05 4.37
N PHE A 52 8.92 0.33 5.42
CA PHE A 52 7.54 -0.15 5.59
C PHE A 52 6.56 0.99 5.86
N THR A 53 7.00 2.08 6.50
CA THR A 53 6.20 3.29 6.67
C THR A 53 5.87 3.93 5.31
N ARG A 54 6.88 4.17 4.46
CA ARG A 54 6.66 4.70 3.11
C ARG A 54 5.78 3.79 2.26
N LEU A 55 6.01 2.47 2.36
CA LEU A 55 5.23 1.48 1.62
C LEU A 55 3.75 1.49 2.04
N ARG A 56 3.46 1.69 3.33
CA ARG A 56 2.09 1.89 3.84
C ARG A 56 1.47 3.17 3.28
N GLU A 57 2.19 4.29 3.28
CA GLU A 57 1.69 5.56 2.76
C GLU A 57 1.33 5.45 1.27
N LEU A 58 2.20 4.84 0.47
CA LEU A 58 1.94 4.58 -0.95
C LEU A 58 0.73 3.67 -1.16
N ALA A 59 0.58 2.64 -0.33
CA ALA A 59 -0.58 1.75 -0.37
C ALA A 59 -1.89 2.47 -0.02
N VAL A 60 -1.88 3.37 0.97
CA VAL A 60 -3.06 4.20 1.31
C VAL A 60 -3.42 5.13 0.16
N LEU A 61 -2.45 5.85 -0.41
CA LEU A 61 -2.67 6.72 -1.57
C LEU A 61 -3.21 5.93 -2.77
N ALA A 62 -2.71 4.72 -2.99
CA ALA A 62 -3.22 3.82 -4.01
C ALA A 62 -4.69 3.44 -3.78
N VAL A 63 -5.12 3.21 -2.54
CA VAL A 63 -6.55 2.97 -2.23
C VAL A 63 -7.38 4.22 -2.50
N GLU A 64 -6.94 5.39 -2.05
CA GLU A 64 -7.68 6.65 -2.23
C GLU A 64 -7.89 7.00 -3.70
N ARG A 65 -6.87 6.78 -4.54
CA ARG A 65 -6.95 6.97 -6.01
C ARG A 65 -7.93 6.03 -6.70
N GLN A 66 -8.29 4.92 -6.07
CA GLN A 66 -9.20 3.91 -6.59
C GLN A 66 -10.63 4.11 -6.06
N SER A 67 -10.81 5.05 -5.13
CA SER A 67 -12.12 5.51 -4.71
C SER A 67 -12.69 6.49 -5.75
N PRO A 68 -13.95 6.35 -6.17
CA PRO A 68 -14.54 7.18 -7.23
C PRO A 68 -14.59 8.68 -6.90
N GLU A 69 -14.34 9.11 -5.66
CA GLU A 69 -14.22 10.52 -5.27
C GLU A 69 -12.91 11.21 -5.74
N GLY A 70 -11.87 10.44 -6.10
CA GLY A 70 -10.61 11.00 -6.61
C GLY A 70 -10.62 11.39 -8.09
N ALA A 71 -11.64 10.97 -8.86
CA ALA A 71 -11.73 11.20 -10.30
C ALA A 71 -12.23 12.61 -10.66
N SER A 72 -12.82 13.36 -9.72
CA SER A 72 -13.44 14.67 -9.99
C SER A 72 -12.51 15.88 -9.82
N ARG A 73 -11.20 15.69 -9.59
CA ARG A 73 -10.27 16.82 -9.36
C ARG A 73 -9.09 16.95 -10.34
N GLN A 74 -9.10 16.20 -11.43
CA GLN A 74 -8.14 16.39 -12.54
C GLN A 74 -8.89 16.81 -13.81
N GLY A 75 -9.26 18.09 -13.85
CA GLY A 75 -9.95 18.69 -14.97
C GLY A 75 -10.17 20.19 -14.74
N SER A 76 -9.12 20.98 -14.89
CA SER A 76 -9.17 22.40 -15.27
C SER A 76 -7.80 22.80 -15.79
#